data_AF-A0A833WXN3-F1
#
_entry.id   AF-A0A833WXN3-F1
#
_cell.length_a   1.000
_cell.length_b   1.000
_cell.length_c   1.000
_cell.angle_alpha   90.00
_cell.angle_beta   90.00
_cell.angle_gamma   90.00
#
_symmetry.space_group_name_H-M   'P 1'
#
loop_
_entity.id
_entity.type
_entity.pdbx_description
1 polymer ?
#
loop_
_entity_poly.entity_id
_entity_poly.type
_entity_poly.pdbx_seq_one_letter_code
_entity_poly.pdbx_strand_id
1 'polypeptide(L)'
;GLYDIVEVQALEILTGCYILVQGNTVAAMGSFKGLKQVRRIVEDCILNKMHPVYHIKVLMMKKELEKDPALAQENWDRFLPKFKKKNVKQKKVKTKEKKPYTPFPPPQQPSKIDEQLASGEFFMSQKKKSAKKWREKQEQQAQKTAENKRKREAAFVPPEELRDREAKSEDNNKDVAAMAMSLKKKAEEFGKQKLSENINAEAYIAATGETSRKKSKRSV
;
A
#
# COMPACT_ATOMS: atom_id res chain seq x y z
N GLY A 1 27.25 -11.96 14.41
CA GLY A 1 27.44 -12.34 15.82
C GLY A 1 27.54 -13.84 15.93
N LEU A 2 26.44 -14.53 16.24
CA LEU A 2 26.44 -15.99 16.43
C LEU A 2 26.55 -16.79 15.11
N TYR A 3 26.00 -16.28 14.00
CA TYR A 3 26.06 -16.97 12.70
C TYR A 3 27.49 -17.04 12.13
N ASP A 4 28.31 -16.03 12.37
CA ASP A 4 29.67 -15.96 11.84
C ASP A 4 30.61 -17.00 12.49
N ILE A 5 30.39 -17.31 13.78
CA ILE A 5 31.20 -18.28 14.53
C ILE A 5 31.01 -19.71 13.98
N VAL A 6 29.77 -20.09 13.65
CA VAL A 6 29.44 -21.43 13.14
C VAL A 6 30.07 -21.66 11.76
N GLU A 7 30.09 -20.63 10.91
CA GLU A 7 30.67 -20.73 9.56
C GLU A 7 32.19 -20.84 9.59
N VAL A 8 32.85 -20.10 10.49
CA VAL A 8 34.30 -20.22 10.69
C VAL A 8 34.65 -21.61 11.22
N GLN A 9 33.95 -22.10 12.24
CA GLN A 9 34.19 -23.43 12.80
C GLN A 9 33.98 -24.55 11.75
N ALA A 10 32.97 -24.42 10.89
CA ALA A 10 32.76 -25.35 9.79
C ALA A 10 33.92 -25.33 8.78
N LEU A 11 34.43 -24.15 8.44
CA LEU A 11 35.61 -24.01 7.56
C LEU A 11 36.86 -24.63 8.16
N GLU A 12 37.05 -24.52 9.47
CA GLU A 12 38.18 -25.15 10.18
C GLU A 12 38.13 -26.68 10.05
N ILE A 13 36.98 -27.29 10.34
CA ILE A 13 36.77 -28.75 10.22
C ILE A 13 36.92 -29.24 8.77
N LEU A 14 36.43 -28.45 7.81
CA LEU A 14 36.49 -28.83 6.40
C LEU A 14 37.90 -28.69 5.82
N THR A 15 38.63 -27.63 6.14
CA THR A 15 39.95 -27.38 5.58
C THR A 15 41.11 -27.96 6.41
N GLY A 16 40.83 -28.44 7.62
CA GLY A 16 41.85 -28.89 8.57
C GLY A 16 42.82 -27.77 8.95
N CYS A 17 42.33 -26.53 8.94
CA CYS A 17 43.09 -25.34 9.28
C CYS A 17 42.48 -24.71 10.53
N TYR A 18 43.31 -24.07 11.33
CA TYR A 18 42.87 -23.16 12.39
C TYR A 18 42.75 -21.75 11.81
N ILE A 19 41.61 -21.08 12.01
CA ILE A 19 41.31 -19.78 11.41
C ILE A 19 40.95 -18.78 12.50
N LEU A 20 41.68 -17.67 12.53
CA LEU A 20 41.47 -16.60 13.49
C LEU A 20 41.15 -15.29 12.75
N VAL A 21 39.96 -14.75 13.00
CA VAL A 21 39.52 -13.47 12.44
C VAL A 21 39.70 -12.39 13.50
N GLN A 22 40.61 -11.45 13.27
CA GLN A 22 40.91 -10.35 14.19
C GLN A 22 40.86 -9.01 13.45
N GLY A 23 39.84 -8.21 13.77
CA GLY A 23 39.62 -6.92 13.12
C GLY A 23 39.52 -7.06 11.61
N ASN A 24 40.45 -6.42 10.88
CA ASN A 24 40.49 -6.43 9.42
C ASN A 24 41.38 -7.54 8.83
N THR A 25 41.97 -8.39 9.68
CA THR A 25 42.92 -9.42 9.27
C THR A 25 42.36 -10.81 9.55
N VAL A 26 42.67 -11.77 8.67
CA VAL A 26 42.39 -13.19 8.87
C VAL A 26 43.72 -13.95 8.90
N ALA A 27 44.03 -14.57 10.03
CA ALA A 27 45.16 -15.47 10.19
C ALA A 27 44.68 -16.92 10.03
N ALA A 28 45.47 -17.76 9.37
CA ALA A 28 45.16 -19.18 9.22
C ALA A 28 46.42 -20.04 9.31
N MET A 29 46.32 -21.20 9.97
CA MET A 29 47.41 -22.18 10.10
C MET A 29 46.91 -23.57 9.71
N GLY A 30 47.67 -24.32 8.92
CA GLY A 30 47.28 -25.67 8.49
C GLY A 30 48.06 -26.17 7.29
N SER A 31 47.52 -27.20 6.64
CA SER A 31 48.14 -27.80 5.44
C SER A 31 48.16 -26.82 4.25
N PHE A 32 49.15 -26.94 3.37
CA PHE A 32 49.25 -26.07 2.18
C PHE A 32 48.00 -26.10 1.29
N LYS A 33 47.39 -27.29 1.13
CA LYS A 33 46.14 -27.46 0.36
C LYS A 33 44.98 -26.73 1.03
N GLY A 34 44.84 -26.84 2.35
CA GLY A 34 43.81 -26.15 3.13
C GLY A 34 43.99 -24.63 3.10
N LEU A 35 45.20 -24.12 3.30
CA LEU A 35 45.51 -22.69 3.25
C LEU A 35 45.17 -22.07 1.88
N LYS A 36 45.45 -22.78 0.78
CA LYS A 36 45.08 -22.33 -0.56
C LYS A 36 43.56 -22.23 -0.74
N GLN A 37 42.81 -23.14 -0.13
CA GLN A 37 41.34 -23.09 -0.13
C GLN A 37 40.82 -21.94 0.73
N VAL A 38 41.31 -21.80 1.97
CA VAL A 38 40.91 -20.72 2.90
C VAL A 38 41.16 -19.36 2.28
N ARG A 39 42.34 -19.14 1.69
CA ARG A 39 42.65 -17.87 1.00
C ARG A 39 41.62 -17.53 -0.08
N ARG A 40 41.29 -18.49 -0.95
CA ARG A 40 40.31 -18.29 -2.03
C ARG A 40 38.93 -17.96 -1.46
N ILE A 41 38.52 -18.65 -0.40
CA ILE A 41 37.22 -18.43 0.26
C ILE A 41 37.17 -17.02 0.85
N VAL A 42 38.21 -16.61 1.59
CA VAL A 42 38.28 -15.28 2.21
C VAL A 42 38.24 -14.17 1.14
N GLU A 43 39.03 -14.30 0.07
CA GLU A 43 39.02 -13.36 -1.05
C GLU A 43 37.64 -13.27 -1.73
N ASP A 44 36.99 -14.42 -1.99
CA ASP A 44 35.66 -14.46 -2.62
C ASP A 44 34.56 -13.86 -1.72
N CYS A 45 34.67 -14.04 -0.39
CA CYS A 45 33.79 -13.42 0.60
C CYS A 45 33.96 -11.89 0.64
N ILE A 46 35.20 -11.41 0.71
CA ILE A 46 35.52 -9.96 0.76
C ILE A 46 35.05 -9.26 -0.51
N LEU A 47 35.24 -9.89 -1.68
CA LEU A 47 34.82 -9.35 -2.97
C LEU A 47 33.31 -9.50 -3.24
N ASN A 48 32.55 -10.07 -2.30
CA ASN A 48 31.12 -10.34 -2.42
C ASN A 48 30.76 -11.08 -3.73
N LYS A 49 31.64 -12.01 -4.14
CA LYS A 49 31.41 -12.91 -5.27
C LYS A 49 30.51 -14.07 -4.86
N MET A 50 30.80 -14.63 -3.69
CA MET A 50 30.16 -15.82 -3.11
C MET A 50 30.10 -15.68 -1.59
N HIS A 51 29.00 -16.12 -0.98
CA HIS A 51 28.86 -16.15 0.49
C HIS A 51 29.61 -17.36 1.07
N PRO A 52 30.24 -17.26 2.27
CA PRO A 52 30.94 -18.37 2.93
C PRO A 52 30.13 -19.67 3.03
N VAL A 53 28.82 -19.59 3.32
CA VAL A 53 27.88 -20.73 3.28
C VAL A 53 27.92 -21.53 1.97
N TYR A 54 28.05 -20.87 0.82
CA TYR A 54 28.15 -21.59 -0.47
C TYR A 54 29.49 -22.32 -0.60
N HIS A 55 30.58 -21.73 -0.12
CA HIS A 55 31.87 -22.39 -0.09
C HIS A 55 31.86 -23.61 0.83
N ILE A 56 31.24 -23.51 2.01
CA ILE A 56 31.05 -24.63 2.93
C ILE A 56 30.27 -25.76 2.23
N LYS A 57 29.15 -25.45 1.58
CA LYS A 57 28.34 -26.45 0.86
C LYS A 57 29.12 -27.13 -0.27
N VAL A 58 29.91 -26.37 -1.03
CA VAL A 58 30.79 -26.90 -2.09
C VAL A 58 31.86 -27.81 -1.50
N LEU A 59 32.52 -27.41 -0.41
CA LEU A 59 33.55 -28.20 0.25
C LEU A 59 33.00 -29.49 0.85
N MET A 60 31.82 -29.45 1.48
CA MET A 60 31.15 -30.64 1.99
C MET A 60 30.88 -31.66 0.89
N MET A 61 30.31 -31.24 -0.24
CA MET A 61 30.05 -32.18 -1.34
C MET A 61 31.33 -32.68 -2.01
N LYS A 62 32.38 -31.85 -2.12
CA LYS A 62 33.68 -32.32 -2.61
C LYS A 62 34.28 -33.41 -1.73
N LYS A 63 34.22 -33.24 -0.40
CA LYS A 63 34.68 -34.28 0.55
C LYS A 63 33.87 -35.56 0.43
N GLU A 64 32.57 -35.47 0.16
CA GLU A 64 31.75 -36.66 -0.01
C GLU A 64 32.08 -37.38 -1.34
N LEU A 65 32.22 -36.63 -2.44
CA LEU A 65 32.60 -37.18 -3.75
C LEU A 65 34.03 -37.76 -3.76
N GLU A 66 34.93 -37.24 -2.93
CA GLU A 66 36.29 -37.78 -2.78
C GLU A 66 36.32 -39.17 -2.13
N LYS A 67 35.31 -39.52 -1.33
CA LYS A 67 35.19 -40.85 -0.72
C LYS A 67 34.79 -41.92 -1.74
N ASP A 68 34.10 -41.54 -2.80
CA ASP A 68 33.62 -42.46 -3.83
C ASP A 68 34.72 -42.73 -4.87
N PRO A 69 35.32 -43.93 -4.90
CA PRO A 69 36.46 -44.21 -5.78
C PRO A 69 36.06 -44.23 -7.26
N ALA A 70 34.78 -44.48 -7.58
CA ALA A 70 34.27 -44.53 -8.95
C ALA A 70 34.29 -43.16 -9.64
N LEU A 71 34.14 -42.06 -8.90
CA LEU A 71 34.06 -40.70 -9.44
C LEU A 71 35.39 -39.93 -9.35
N ALA A 72 36.46 -40.55 -8.84
CA ALA A 72 37.73 -39.88 -8.56
C ALA A 72 38.41 -39.29 -9.82
N GLN A 73 38.18 -39.88 -11.00
CA GLN A 73 38.77 -39.44 -12.28
C GLN A 73 37.84 -38.53 -13.09
N GLU A 74 36.58 -38.35 -12.67
CA GLU A 74 35.59 -37.58 -13.41
C GLU A 74 35.55 -36.12 -12.98
N ASN A 75 35.02 -35.24 -13.85
CA ASN A 75 34.80 -33.84 -13.49
C ASN A 75 33.58 -33.70 -12.56
N TRP A 76 33.78 -33.13 -11.36
CA TRP A 76 32.76 -32.96 -10.34
C TRP A 76 31.82 -31.74 -10.53
N ASP A 77 32.03 -30.89 -11.54
CA ASP A 77 31.28 -29.64 -11.75
C ASP A 77 29.76 -29.82 -11.92
N ARG A 78 29.31 -31.03 -12.29
CA ARG A 78 27.88 -31.37 -12.39
C ARG A 78 27.21 -31.43 -11.02
N PHE A 79 27.93 -31.90 -10.01
CA PHE A 79 27.41 -32.11 -8.66
C PHE A 79 27.51 -30.85 -7.81
N LEU A 80 28.38 -29.91 -8.17
CA LEU A 80 28.59 -28.68 -7.40
C LEU A 80 27.48 -27.65 -7.62
N PRO A 81 27.00 -26.97 -6.56
CA PRO A 81 25.96 -25.97 -6.68
C PRO A 81 26.54 -24.74 -7.37
N LYS A 82 25.98 -24.37 -8.52
CA LYS A 82 26.40 -23.18 -9.27
C LYS A 82 25.67 -21.96 -8.73
N PHE A 83 26.37 -21.11 -8.00
CA PHE A 83 25.83 -19.82 -7.59
C PHE A 83 25.74 -18.88 -8.79
N LYS A 84 24.54 -18.36 -9.07
CA LYS A 84 24.32 -17.30 -10.05
C LYS A 84 23.80 -16.07 -9.31
N LYS A 85 24.58 -14.99 -9.29
CA LYS A 85 24.13 -13.71 -8.73
C LYS A 85 22.94 -13.22 -9.55
N LYS A 86 21.74 -13.30 -8.97
CA LYS A 86 20.53 -12.76 -9.59
C LYS A 86 20.57 -11.24 -9.43
N ASN A 87 21.12 -10.55 -10.43
CA ASN A 87 21.01 -9.09 -10.53
C ASN A 87 19.60 -8.75 -11.04
N VAL A 88 18.59 -9.00 -10.21
CA VAL A 88 17.21 -8.64 -10.53
C VAL A 88 17.11 -7.13 -10.42
N LYS A 89 16.88 -6.47 -11.55
CA LYS A 89 16.65 -5.03 -11.59
C LYS A 89 15.42 -4.72 -10.74
N GLN A 90 15.62 -4.15 -9.56
CA GLN A 90 14.52 -3.63 -8.76
C GLN A 90 13.84 -2.50 -9.52
N LYS A 91 12.52 -2.35 -9.33
CA LYS A 91 11.73 -1.31 -9.96
C LYS A 91 12.33 0.05 -9.59
N LYS A 92 12.87 0.76 -10.58
CA LYS A 92 13.41 2.10 -10.39
C LYS A 92 12.27 3.00 -9.90
N VAL A 93 12.37 3.46 -8.66
CA VAL A 93 11.50 4.52 -8.16
C VAL A 93 11.78 5.75 -9.03
N LYS A 94 10.73 6.32 -9.64
CA LYS A 94 10.85 7.58 -10.41
C LYS A 94 11.44 8.62 -9.46
N THR A 95 12.70 8.96 -9.68
CA THR A 95 13.42 9.91 -8.83
C THR A 95 12.81 11.27 -9.13
N LYS A 96 12.15 11.88 -8.14
CA LYS A 96 11.72 13.27 -8.26
C LYS A 96 12.98 14.11 -8.47
N GLU A 97 12.96 15.02 -9.44
CA GLU A 97 14.07 15.94 -9.68
C GLU A 97 14.45 16.62 -8.35
N LYS A 98 15.75 16.59 -8.03
CA LYS A 98 16.24 17.21 -6.80
C LYS A 98 16.03 18.72 -6.93
N LYS A 99 15.44 19.34 -5.91
CA LYS A 99 15.30 20.80 -5.86
C LYS A 99 16.70 21.43 -5.98
N PRO A 100 16.87 22.52 -6.75
CA PRO A 100 18.15 23.21 -6.87
C PRO A 100 18.66 23.60 -5.49
N TYR A 101 19.98 23.48 -5.28
CA TYR A 101 20.61 23.83 -4.03
C TYR A 101 20.44 25.33 -3.77
N THR A 102 19.68 25.66 -2.73
CA THR A 102 19.57 27.01 -2.20
C THR A 102 20.44 27.10 -0.95
N PRO A 103 21.44 27.99 -0.89
CA PRO A 103 22.33 28.13 0.26
C PRO A 103 21.61 28.73 1.48
N PHE A 104 20.49 29.42 1.26
CA PHE A 104 19.67 29.98 2.33
C PHE A 104 18.60 28.98 2.77
N PRO A 105 18.42 28.79 4.10
CA PRO A 105 17.33 27.98 4.61
C PRO A 105 15.98 28.62 4.22
N PRO A 106 14.92 27.82 4.05
CA PRO A 106 13.58 28.37 3.88
C PRO A 106 13.18 29.19 5.12
N PRO A 107 12.31 30.20 4.97
CA PRO A 107 11.83 30.97 6.10
C PRO A 107 11.12 30.05 7.10
N GLN A 108 11.31 30.33 8.40
CA GLN A 108 10.61 29.60 9.45
C GLN A 108 9.10 29.85 9.32
N GLN A 109 8.29 28.81 9.52
CA GLN A 109 6.84 28.99 9.57
C GLN A 109 6.50 29.87 10.78
N PRO A 110 5.63 30.89 10.62
CA PRO A 110 5.28 31.77 11.72
C PRO A 110 4.62 30.99 12.85
N SER A 111 4.85 31.39 14.10
CA SER A 111 4.14 30.79 15.22
C SER A 111 2.67 31.22 15.22
N LYS A 112 1.82 30.45 15.90
CA LYS A 112 0.40 30.82 16.08
C LYS A 112 0.24 32.18 16.77
N ILE A 113 1.21 32.60 17.57
CA ILE A 113 1.23 33.91 18.22
C ILE A 113 1.53 34.98 17.17
N ASP A 114 2.52 34.76 16.31
CA ASP A 114 2.90 35.69 15.24
C ASP A 114 1.77 35.88 14.22
N GLU A 115 1.06 34.81 13.85
CA GLU A 115 -0.14 34.90 13.01
C GLU A 115 -1.25 35.74 13.67
N GLN A 116 -1.44 35.61 15.00
CA GLN A 116 -2.42 36.38 15.75
C GLN A 116 -2.01 37.84 15.92
N LEU A 117 -0.71 38.11 16.07
CA LEU A 117 -0.15 39.45 16.12
C LEU A 117 -0.30 40.15 14.77
N ALA A 118 0.04 39.47 13.67
CA ALA A 118 -0.10 39.99 12.31
C ALA A 118 -1.56 40.26 11.92
N SER A 119 -2.50 39.40 12.32
CA SER A 119 -3.94 39.60 12.09
C SER A 119 -4.59 40.61 13.04
N GLY A 120 -3.86 41.09 14.06
CA GLY A 120 -4.37 41.98 15.11
C GLY A 120 -5.37 41.33 16.07
N GLU A 121 -5.69 40.04 15.87
CA GLU A 121 -6.62 39.31 16.73
C GLU A 121 -6.03 39.05 18.12
N PHE A 122 -4.70 39.02 18.26
CA PHE A 122 -4.05 38.80 19.55
C PHE A 122 -4.55 39.77 20.63
N PHE A 123 -4.69 41.05 20.28
CA PHE A 123 -5.11 42.13 21.17
C PHE A 123 -6.63 42.17 21.44
N MET A 124 -7.44 41.40 20.70
CA MET A 124 -8.89 41.36 20.93
C MET A 124 -9.25 40.48 22.14
N SER A 125 -10.19 40.94 22.97
CA SER A 125 -10.73 40.13 24.07
C SER A 125 -11.51 38.90 23.56
N GLN A 126 -11.56 37.84 24.36
CA GLN A 126 -12.26 36.59 23.99
C GLN A 126 -13.74 36.83 23.65
N LYS A 127 -14.41 37.76 24.35
CA LYS A 127 -15.79 38.17 24.07
C LYS A 127 -15.95 38.84 22.69
N LYS A 128 -14.98 39.65 22.28
CA LYS A 128 -14.99 40.27 20.93
C LYS A 128 -14.72 39.24 19.84
N LYS A 129 -13.80 38.29 20.09
CA LYS A 129 -13.50 37.17 19.17
C LYS A 129 -14.72 36.27 18.97
N SER A 130 -15.42 35.90 20.03
CA SER A 130 -16.62 35.07 19.94
C SER A 130 -17.77 35.78 19.23
N ALA A 131 -17.96 37.08 19.48
CA ALA A 131 -18.95 37.89 18.78
C ALA A 131 -18.68 37.97 17.27
N LYS A 132 -17.41 38.18 16.85
CA LYS A 132 -17.01 38.19 15.44
C LYS A 132 -17.29 36.83 14.77
N LYS A 133 -16.91 35.72 15.41
CA LYS A 133 -17.19 34.36 14.93
C LYS A 133 -18.69 34.06 14.82
N TRP A 134 -19.50 34.56 15.76
CA TRP A 134 -20.95 34.37 15.72
C TRP A 134 -21.58 35.15 14.56
N ARG A 135 -21.17 36.40 14.34
CA ARG A 135 -21.62 37.21 13.19
C ARG A 135 -21.26 36.54 11.86
N GLU A 136 -20.02 36.07 11.73
CA GLU A 136 -19.56 35.36 10.53
C GLU A 136 -20.40 34.10 10.25
N LYS A 137 -20.72 33.32 11.29
CA LYS A 137 -21.62 32.15 11.14
C LYS A 137 -23.02 32.55 10.68
N GLN A 138 -23.59 33.63 11.23
CA GLN A 138 -24.90 34.13 10.82
C GLN A 138 -24.89 34.60 9.35
N GLU A 139 -23.84 35.31 8.93
CA GLU A 139 -23.66 35.74 7.54
C GLU A 139 -23.52 34.55 6.60
N GLN A 140 -22.71 33.54 6.94
CA GLN A 140 -22.59 32.31 6.15
C GLN A 140 -23.92 31.56 6.05
N GLN A 141 -24.71 31.53 7.13
CA GLN A 141 -26.02 30.88 7.13
C GLN A 141 -27.02 31.65 6.27
N ALA A 142 -27.02 32.98 6.32
CA ALA A 142 -27.83 33.83 5.46
C ALA A 142 -27.44 33.65 3.99
N GLN A 143 -26.14 33.61 3.66
CA GLN A 143 -25.64 33.38 2.31
C GLN A 143 -26.09 32.03 1.76
N LYS A 144 -25.90 30.93 2.52
CA LYS A 144 -26.36 29.59 2.10
C LYS A 144 -27.87 29.53 1.92
N THR A 145 -28.63 30.19 2.78
CA THR A 145 -30.10 30.25 2.66
C THR A 145 -30.50 31.00 1.38
N ALA A 146 -29.84 32.12 1.09
CA ALA A 146 -30.06 32.88 -0.14
C ALA A 146 -29.66 32.07 -1.39
N GLU A 147 -28.52 31.37 -1.35
CA GLU A 147 -28.07 30.50 -2.45
C GLU A 147 -29.04 29.35 -2.71
N ASN A 148 -29.50 28.66 -1.65
CA ASN A 148 -30.49 27.59 -1.76
C ASN A 148 -31.83 28.11 -2.28
N LYS A 149 -32.25 29.31 -1.85
CA LYS A 149 -33.45 29.97 -2.38
C LYS A 149 -33.29 30.29 -3.86
N ARG A 150 -32.16 30.87 -4.29
CA ARG A 150 -31.84 31.13 -5.70
C ARG A 150 -31.82 29.85 -6.54
N LYS A 151 -31.21 28.77 -6.04
CA LYS A 151 -31.20 27.46 -6.69
C LYS A 151 -32.62 26.89 -6.85
N ARG A 152 -33.47 27.04 -5.83
CA ARG A 152 -34.86 26.59 -5.85
C ARG A 152 -35.70 27.39 -6.83
N GLU A 153 -35.53 28.71 -6.87
CA GLU A 153 -36.21 29.60 -7.82
C GLU A 153 -35.75 29.32 -9.25
N ALA A 154 -34.45 29.14 -9.49
CA ALA A 154 -33.91 28.79 -10.81
C ALA A 154 -34.43 27.43 -11.31
N ALA A 155 -34.62 26.45 -10.41
CA ALA A 155 -35.22 25.16 -10.78
C ALA A 155 -36.72 25.23 -11.08
N PHE A 156 -37.41 26.29 -10.64
CA PHE A 156 -38.84 26.50 -10.89
C PHE A 156 -39.12 27.32 -12.15
N VAL A 157 -38.10 27.96 -12.73
CA VAL A 157 -38.20 28.62 -14.04
C VAL A 157 -38.03 27.56 -15.13
N PRO A 158 -39.02 27.36 -16.01
CA PRO A 158 -38.88 26.46 -17.15
C PRO A 158 -37.67 26.85 -18.00
N PRO A 159 -36.87 25.89 -18.49
CA PRO A 159 -35.78 26.16 -19.42
C PRO A 159 -36.29 26.96 -20.62
N GLU A 160 -35.54 27.98 -21.03
CA GLU A 160 -35.92 28.80 -22.19
C GLU A 160 -35.79 27.96 -23.46
N GLU A 161 -36.93 27.65 -24.08
CA GLU A 161 -36.97 26.91 -25.34
C GLU A 161 -36.37 27.78 -26.46
N LEU A 162 -35.33 27.25 -27.11
CA LEU A 162 -34.91 27.77 -28.41
C LEU A 162 -36.07 27.55 -29.37
N ARG A 163 -36.72 28.64 -29.79
CA ARG A 163 -37.78 28.60 -30.80
C ARG A 163 -37.18 28.23 -32.14
N ASP A 164 -37.09 26.94 -32.43
CA ASP A 164 -37.01 26.45 -33.81
C ASP A 164 -38.37 26.69 -34.46
N ARG A 165 -38.37 27.49 -35.53
CA ARG A 165 -39.59 27.80 -36.29
C ARG A 165 -40.11 26.54 -36.98
N GLU A 166 -41.30 26.13 -36.56
CA GLU A 166 -42.38 25.42 -37.27
C GLU A 166 -42.02 24.26 -38.22
N ALA A 167 -42.46 23.05 -37.86
CA ALA A 167 -42.97 22.06 -38.82
C ALA A 167 -44.08 21.20 -38.17
N LYS A 168 -45.26 21.18 -38.82
CA LYS A 168 -46.43 20.36 -38.50
C LYS A 168 -46.15 18.86 -38.66
N SER A 169 -46.72 18.02 -37.80
CA SER A 169 -47.30 16.73 -38.22
C SER A 169 -48.29 16.19 -37.18
N GLU A 170 -49.51 15.93 -37.65
CA GLU A 170 -50.54 15.12 -37.00
C GLU A 170 -50.07 13.65 -36.91
N ASP A 171 -49.98 13.07 -35.69
CA ASP A 171 -50.35 11.66 -35.36
C ASP A 171 -50.05 11.34 -33.87
N ASN A 172 -50.61 12.09 -32.90
CA ASN A 172 -50.37 11.81 -31.46
C ASN A 172 -51.52 11.08 -30.73
N ASN A 173 -52.62 10.76 -31.42
CA ASN A 173 -53.82 10.20 -30.77
C ASN A 173 -53.78 8.67 -30.58
N LYS A 174 -52.93 7.94 -31.32
CA LYS A 174 -52.84 6.47 -31.21
C LYS A 174 -51.97 6.01 -30.03
N ASP A 175 -50.96 6.79 -29.63
CA ASP A 175 -50.03 6.41 -28.57
C ASP A 175 -50.60 6.58 -27.15
N VAL A 176 -51.41 7.60 -26.91
CA VAL A 176 -52.01 7.82 -25.57
C VAL A 176 -53.00 6.72 -25.22
N ALA A 177 -53.76 6.23 -26.20
CA ALA A 177 -54.70 5.12 -26.01
C ALA A 177 -53.99 3.79 -25.70
N ALA A 178 -52.88 3.50 -26.41
CA ALA A 178 -52.06 2.32 -26.15
C ALA A 178 -51.38 2.41 -24.76
N MET A 179 -50.89 3.59 -24.38
CA MET A 179 -50.28 3.82 -23.07
C MET A 179 -51.30 3.68 -21.92
N ALA A 180 -52.52 4.18 -22.09
CA ALA A 180 -53.59 4.01 -21.11
C ALA A 180 -53.97 2.53 -20.89
N MET A 181 -54.05 1.73 -21.96
CA MET A 181 -54.29 0.29 -21.84
C MET A 181 -53.13 -0.44 -21.15
N SER A 182 -51.89 -0.03 -21.41
CA SER A 182 -50.71 -0.62 -20.75
C SER A 182 -50.65 -0.33 -19.25
N LEU A 183 -50.99 0.89 -18.83
CA LEU A 183 -51.05 1.29 -17.42
C LEU A 183 -52.17 0.56 -16.68
N LYS A 184 -53.34 0.39 -17.32
CA LYS A 184 -54.46 -0.35 -16.75
C LYS A 184 -54.13 -1.83 -16.53
N LYS A 185 -53.46 -2.46 -17.51
CA LYS A 185 -52.99 -3.85 -17.39
C LYS A 185 -51.93 -4.02 -16.29
N LYS A 186 -50.99 -3.07 -16.18
CA LYS A 186 -49.99 -3.05 -15.09
C LYS A 186 -50.62 -2.89 -13.71
N ALA A 187 -51.64 -2.03 -13.58
CA ALA A 187 -52.33 -1.83 -12.31
C ALA A 187 -53.05 -3.10 -11.82
N GLU A 188 -53.64 -3.88 -12.74
CA GLU A 188 -54.27 -5.16 -12.40
C GLU A 188 -53.24 -6.25 -12.03
N GLU A 189 -52.06 -6.26 -12.64
CA GLU A 189 -50.95 -7.16 -12.27
C GLU A 189 -50.37 -6.83 -10.88
N PHE A 190 -50.17 -5.54 -10.58
CA PHE A 190 -49.73 -5.09 -9.25
C PHE A 190 -50.77 -5.39 -8.17
N GLY A 191 -52.07 -5.31 -8.49
CA GLY A 191 -53.14 -5.70 -7.56
C GLY A 191 -53.11 -7.20 -7.21
N LYS A 192 -52.77 -8.07 -8.17
CA LYS A 192 -52.63 -9.52 -7.95
C LYS A 192 -51.35 -9.88 -7.19
N GLN A 193 -50.23 -9.19 -7.45
CA GLN A 193 -48.97 -9.37 -6.69
C GLN A 193 -49.08 -8.93 -5.23
N LYS A 194 -49.82 -7.85 -4.94
CA LYS A 194 -50.02 -7.37 -3.55
C LYS A 194 -50.90 -8.29 -2.71
N LEU A 195 -51.74 -9.13 -3.35
CA LEU A 195 -52.52 -10.18 -2.67
C LEU A 195 -51.66 -11.42 -2.35
N SER A 196 -50.57 -11.67 -3.08
CA SER A 196 -49.64 -12.78 -2.80
C SER A 196 -48.50 -12.43 -1.84
N GLU A 197 -48.17 -11.15 -1.66
CA GLU A 197 -47.11 -10.69 -0.75
C GLU A 197 -47.71 -10.09 0.54
N ASN A 198 -48.22 -10.94 1.44
CA ASN A 198 -48.51 -10.54 2.81
C ASN A 198 -47.19 -10.52 3.61
N ILE A 199 -46.47 -9.40 3.54
CA ILE A 199 -45.21 -9.20 4.25
C ILE A 199 -45.51 -8.97 5.74
N ASN A 200 -45.21 -9.95 6.60
CA ASN A 200 -45.32 -9.82 8.06
C ASN A 200 -44.12 -9.01 8.61
N ALA A 201 -44.40 -7.84 9.19
CA ALA A 201 -43.40 -6.93 9.75
C ALA A 201 -42.62 -7.50 10.95
N GLU A 202 -43.14 -8.52 11.64
CA GLU A 202 -42.49 -9.12 12.82
C GLU A 202 -41.20 -9.89 12.47
N ALA A 203 -41.13 -10.48 11.27
CA ALA A 203 -39.95 -11.24 10.84
C ALA A 203 -38.71 -10.37 10.61
N TYR A 204 -38.89 -9.07 10.31
CA TYR A 204 -37.78 -8.15 10.05
C TYR A 204 -37.14 -7.62 11.34
N ILE A 205 -37.92 -7.50 12.42
CA ILE A 205 -37.43 -6.99 13.70
C ILE A 205 -36.58 -8.05 14.43
N ALA A 206 -36.92 -9.33 14.30
CA ALA A 206 -36.22 -10.43 14.98
C ALA A 206 -34.78 -10.68 14.50
N ALA A 207 -34.40 -10.26 13.29
CA ALA A 207 -33.08 -10.56 12.70
C ALA A 207 -31.93 -9.70 13.23
N THR A 208 -32.20 -8.66 14.03
CA THR A 208 -31.16 -7.71 14.51
C THR A 208 -30.57 -8.08 15.88
N GLY A 209 -30.93 -9.23 16.45
CA GLY A 209 -30.64 -9.62 17.83
C GLY A 209 -29.48 -10.60 18.08
N GLU A 210 -28.62 -10.94 17.12
CA GLU A 210 -27.46 -11.83 17.37
C GLU A 210 -26.13 -11.05 17.49
N THR A 211 -25.75 -10.79 18.74
CA THR A 211 -24.48 -10.19 19.14
C THR A 211 -23.28 -11.08 18.84
N SER A 212 -22.30 -10.56 18.09
CA SER A 212 -21.01 -11.21 17.82
C SER A 212 -20.20 -11.46 19.11
N ARG A 213 -19.82 -12.72 19.35
CA ARG A 213 -18.98 -13.15 20.49
C ARG A 213 -17.58 -12.53 20.46
N LYS A 214 -17.19 -11.91 21.58
CA LYS A 214 -15.85 -11.39 21.92
C LYS A 214 -14.81 -12.53 21.92
N LYS A 215 -13.72 -12.38 21.16
CA LYS A 215 -12.54 -13.29 21.18
C LYS A 215 -11.65 -12.93 22.38
N SER A 216 -11.42 -13.89 23.28
CA SER A 216 -10.49 -13.76 24.41
C SER A 216 -9.03 -13.79 23.94
N LYS A 217 -8.20 -12.97 24.57
CA LYS A 217 -6.75 -12.85 24.35
C LYS A 217 -6.05 -13.85 25.27
N ARG A 218 -5.22 -14.73 24.70
CA ARG A 218 -4.36 -15.67 25.43
C ARG A 218 -3.09 -14.91 25.82
N SER A 219 -2.80 -14.82 27.12
CA SER A 219 -1.54 -14.30 27.66
C SER A 219 -0.48 -15.40 27.67
N VAL A 220 0.72 -15.03 27.22
CA VAL A 220 2.01 -15.57 27.71
C VAL A 220 2.33 -14.81 28.99
#